data_AF-A0A3N5M287-F1
#
_entry.id   AF-A0A3N5M287-F1
#
_cell.length_a   1.000
_cell.length_b   1.000
_cell.length_c   1.000
_cell.angle_alpha   90.00
_cell.angle_beta   90.00
_cell.angle_gamma   90.00
#
_symmetry.space_group_name_H-M   'P 1'
#
loop_
_entity.id
_entity.type
_entity.pdbx_description
1 polymer ?
#
loop_
_entity_poly.entity_id
_entity_poly.type
_entity_poly.pdbx_seq_one_letter_code
_entity_poly.pdbx_strand_id
1 'polypeptide(L)'
;MNDIVRQLEDLCASLRAVVLPSMGSHAARVHAGVAVGGDVTFGIDEEAERHLAAYMARHLPDWAYYSEDGGLMGASDPEMVLIVDPIDGTRPAAAGFEMSCVSVAAVAPSAAPTMGDVAAGVIQELKNGDVFSAERGAGFRMHRADGTDLPFRPVAGAALESLFWTLGFRGR
;
A
#
# COMPACT_ATOMS: atom_id res chain seq x y z
N MET A 1 -8.84 -17.22 -8.40
CA MET A 1 -7.96 -16.21 -7.80
C MET A 1 -6.55 -16.68 -8.08
N ASN A 2 -5.82 -15.98 -8.94
CA ASN A 2 -4.44 -16.35 -9.26
C ASN A 2 -3.57 -16.28 -8.00
N ASP A 3 -2.45 -17.00 -8.00
CA ASP A 3 -1.54 -17.03 -6.85
C ASP A 3 -1.06 -15.61 -6.46
N ILE A 4 -0.83 -14.73 -7.44
CA ILE A 4 -0.30 -13.38 -7.23
C ILE A 4 -1.21 -12.52 -6.33
N VAL A 5 -2.50 -12.38 -6.67
CA VAL A 5 -3.43 -11.51 -5.90
C VAL A 5 -3.51 -11.98 -4.44
N ARG A 6 -3.53 -13.30 -4.23
CA ARG A 6 -3.55 -13.87 -2.87
C ARG A 6 -2.29 -13.52 -2.09
N GLN A 7 -1.10 -13.64 -2.70
CA GLN A 7 0.16 -13.25 -2.07
C GLN A 7 0.17 -11.74 -1.71
N LEU A 8 -0.40 -10.89 -2.57
CA LEU A 8 -0.52 -9.46 -2.29
C LEU A 8 -1.51 -9.16 -1.14
N GLU A 9 -2.67 -9.82 -1.11
CA GLU A 9 -3.62 -9.70 0.00
C GLU A 9 -3.00 -10.17 1.33
N ASP A 10 -2.24 -11.28 1.32
CA ASP A 10 -1.53 -11.80 2.48
C ASP A 10 -0.43 -10.82 2.98
N LEU A 11 0.31 -10.19 2.07
CA LEU A 11 1.31 -9.16 2.40
C LEU A 11 0.63 -7.92 3.02
N CYS A 12 -0.43 -7.40 2.38
CA CYS A 12 -1.18 -6.26 2.90
C CYS A 12 -1.72 -6.52 4.31
N ALA A 13 -2.31 -7.70 4.53
CA ALA A 13 -2.85 -8.09 5.83
C ALA A 13 -1.75 -8.15 6.90
N SER A 14 -0.56 -8.65 6.53
CA SER A 14 0.60 -8.72 7.41
C SER A 14 1.12 -7.33 7.79
N LEU A 15 1.29 -6.43 6.82
CA LEU A 15 1.72 -5.05 7.07
C LEU A 15 0.71 -4.30 7.94
N ARG A 16 -0.58 -4.40 7.61
CA ARG A 16 -1.66 -3.79 8.39
C ARG A 16 -1.64 -4.26 9.84
N ALA A 17 -1.39 -5.55 10.10
CA ALA A 17 -1.36 -6.09 11.46
C ALA A 17 -0.27 -5.46 12.34
N VAL A 18 0.84 -5.03 11.72
CA VAL A 18 1.95 -4.35 12.42
C VAL A 18 1.68 -2.85 12.56
N VAL A 19 1.09 -2.22 11.55
CA VAL A 19 0.85 -0.76 11.54
C VAL A 19 -0.35 -0.37 12.42
N LEU A 20 -1.44 -1.13 12.38
CA LEU A 20 -2.71 -0.79 13.03
C LEU A 20 -2.60 -0.47 14.54
N PRO A 21 -1.87 -1.24 15.37
CA PRO A 21 -1.72 -0.93 16.79
C PRO A 21 -1.07 0.42 17.09
N SER A 22 -0.21 0.89 16.18
CA SER A 22 0.53 2.14 16.31
C SER A 22 -0.26 3.35 15.83
N MET A 23 -1.30 3.17 15.01
CA MET A 23 -2.12 4.27 14.47
C MET A 23 -2.69 5.19 15.57
N GLY A 24 -2.54 6.49 15.41
CA GLY A 24 -3.04 7.50 16.36
C GLY A 24 -2.34 7.53 17.73
N SER A 25 -1.35 6.66 17.98
CA SER A 25 -0.58 6.63 19.22
C SER A 25 0.35 7.84 19.33
N HIS A 26 0.76 8.22 20.56
CA HIS A 26 1.74 9.29 20.73
C HIS A 26 3.08 8.90 20.08
N ALA A 27 3.49 7.63 20.16
CA ALA A 27 4.71 7.11 19.56
C ALA A 27 4.71 7.24 18.03
N ALA A 28 3.58 6.96 17.37
CA ALA A 28 3.45 7.14 15.93
C ALA A 28 3.48 8.62 15.49
N ARG A 29 3.36 9.58 16.41
CA ARG A 29 3.52 11.02 16.13
C ARG A 29 4.94 11.51 16.37
N VAL A 30 5.81 10.71 16.99
CA VAL A 30 7.20 11.08 17.24
C VAL A 30 7.93 11.13 15.90
N HIS A 31 8.51 12.28 15.62
CA HIS A 31 9.32 12.51 14.42
C HIS A 31 10.62 11.72 14.54
N ALA A 32 10.77 10.67 13.72
CA ALA A 32 11.99 9.85 13.66
C ALA A 32 13.07 10.53 12.81
N GLY A 33 12.69 11.37 11.85
CA GLY A 33 13.62 12.12 11.01
C GLY A 33 12.93 12.93 9.92
N VAL A 34 13.72 13.40 8.96
CA VAL A 34 13.25 14.06 7.73
C VAL A 34 13.74 13.23 6.55
N ALA A 35 12.83 12.68 5.75
CA ALA A 35 13.13 11.93 4.53
C ALA A 35 13.83 12.84 3.49
N VAL A 36 14.47 12.25 2.49
CA VAL A 36 15.18 12.97 1.41
C VAL A 36 14.25 13.94 0.65
N GLY A 37 12.94 13.66 0.63
CA GLY A 37 11.90 14.54 0.07
C GLY A 37 11.44 15.70 0.97
N GLY A 38 11.94 15.82 2.21
CA GLY A 38 11.55 16.86 3.16
C GLY A 38 10.31 16.52 4.00
N ASP A 39 9.79 15.30 3.90
CA ASP A 39 8.69 14.81 4.73
C ASP A 39 9.19 14.26 6.07
N VAL A 40 8.32 14.31 7.07
CA VAL A 40 8.63 13.80 8.41
C VAL A 40 8.46 12.29 8.36
N THR A 41 9.53 11.55 8.64
CA THR A 41 9.46 10.11 8.84
C THR A 41 8.93 9.87 10.26
N PHE A 42 7.87 9.08 10.38
CA PHE A 42 7.32 8.70 11.66
C PHE A 42 7.85 7.32 12.04
N GLY A 43 7.97 7.03 13.34
CA GLY A 43 8.46 5.72 13.78
C GLY A 43 7.64 4.52 13.27
N ILE A 44 6.39 4.77 12.85
CA ILE A 44 5.50 3.78 12.25
C ILE A 44 5.95 3.36 10.85
N ASP A 45 6.58 4.24 10.06
CA ASP A 45 7.08 3.93 8.71
C ASP A 45 8.27 2.97 8.80
N GLU A 46 9.22 3.23 9.71
CA GLU A 46 10.38 2.36 9.93
C GLU A 46 9.97 0.94 10.37
N GLU A 47 8.94 0.84 11.21
CA GLU A 47 8.40 -0.44 11.64
C GLU A 47 7.76 -1.21 10.46
N ALA A 48 7.03 -0.52 9.59
CA ALA A 48 6.40 -1.11 8.42
C ALA A 48 7.43 -1.56 7.37
N GLU A 49 8.43 -0.75 7.07
CA GLU A 49 9.54 -1.07 6.14
C GLU A 49 10.36 -2.27 6.64
N ARG A 50 10.71 -2.30 7.93
CA ARG A 50 11.42 -3.44 8.53
C ARG A 50 10.59 -4.72 8.41
N HIS A 51 9.27 -4.62 8.62
CA HIS A 51 8.37 -5.76 8.48
C HIS A 51 8.25 -6.23 7.03
N LEU A 52 8.13 -5.30 6.07
CA LEU A 52 8.13 -5.61 4.64
C LEU A 52 9.37 -6.41 4.26
N ALA A 53 10.56 -5.92 4.63
CA ALA A 53 11.82 -6.62 4.32
C ALA A 53 11.86 -8.04 4.90
N ALA A 54 11.42 -8.21 6.15
CA ALA A 54 11.36 -9.52 6.80
C ALA A 54 10.33 -10.45 6.16
N TYR A 55 9.17 -9.92 5.77
CA TYR A 55 8.12 -10.68 5.09
C TYR A 55 8.61 -11.16 3.73
N MET A 56 9.14 -10.26 2.90
CA MET A 56 9.66 -10.58 1.57
C MET A 56 10.72 -11.67 1.64
N ALA A 57 11.71 -11.53 2.52
CA ALA A 57 12.76 -12.53 2.70
C ALA A 57 12.26 -13.91 3.14
N ARG A 58 11.13 -13.98 3.85
CA ARG A 58 10.61 -15.23 4.43
C ARG A 58 9.57 -15.91 3.56
N HIS A 59 8.71 -15.14 2.91
CA HIS A 59 7.51 -15.64 2.23
C HIS A 59 7.57 -15.50 0.72
N LEU A 60 8.32 -14.53 0.21
CA LEU A 60 8.46 -14.23 -1.22
C LEU A 60 9.95 -14.09 -1.62
N PRO A 61 10.80 -15.09 -1.33
CA PRO A 61 12.25 -14.97 -1.50
C PRO A 61 12.69 -14.83 -2.97
N ASP A 62 11.86 -15.29 -3.91
CA ASP A 62 12.12 -15.23 -5.35
C ASP A 62 11.56 -13.95 -5.99
N TRP A 63 11.01 -13.03 -5.19
CA TRP A 63 10.45 -11.75 -5.66
C TRP A 63 11.36 -10.59 -5.23
N ALA A 64 11.22 -9.47 -5.92
CA ALA A 64 11.87 -8.21 -5.57
C ALA A 64 10.82 -7.14 -5.24
N TYR A 65 11.25 -6.05 -4.62
CA TYR A 65 10.38 -4.92 -4.28
C TYR A 65 11.17 -3.61 -4.23
N TYR A 66 10.48 -2.50 -4.50
CA TYR A 66 11.02 -1.16 -4.25
C TYR A 66 10.76 -0.74 -2.80
N SER A 67 11.82 -0.42 -2.07
CA SER A 67 11.78 0.23 -0.75
C SER A 67 12.02 1.73 -0.91
N GLU A 68 11.36 2.54 -0.09
CA GLU A 68 11.50 4.00 -0.11
C GLU A 68 12.97 4.45 0.13
N ASP A 69 13.67 3.76 1.05
CA ASP A 69 15.03 4.10 1.46
C ASP A 69 16.11 3.32 0.68
N GLY A 70 15.80 2.10 0.24
CA GLY A 70 16.78 1.14 -0.29
C GLY A 70 16.81 1.01 -1.82
N GLY A 71 15.83 1.57 -2.53
CA GLY A 71 15.65 1.28 -3.96
C GLY A 71 15.16 -0.16 -4.18
N LEU A 72 15.62 -0.82 -5.25
CA LEU A 72 15.21 -2.20 -5.55
C LEU A 72 15.94 -3.20 -4.64
N MET A 73 15.16 -3.99 -3.90
CA MET A 73 15.60 -4.97 -2.90
C MET A 73 15.00 -6.35 -3.20
N GLY A 74 15.53 -7.41 -2.61
CA GLY A 74 15.04 -8.79 -2.77
C GLY A 74 15.87 -9.61 -3.77
N ALA A 75 15.20 -10.50 -4.52
CA ALA A 75 15.87 -11.39 -5.46
C ALA A 75 16.61 -10.64 -6.58
N SER A 76 17.79 -11.15 -6.98
CA SER A 76 18.58 -10.57 -8.08
C SER A 76 18.01 -10.85 -9.47
N ASP A 77 17.29 -11.96 -9.60
CA ASP A 77 16.56 -12.38 -10.81
C ASP A 77 15.13 -12.73 -10.40
N PRO A 78 14.29 -11.71 -10.13
CA PRO A 78 13.00 -11.93 -9.51
C PRO A 78 11.97 -12.49 -10.48
N GLU A 79 11.01 -13.28 -10.00
CA GLU A 79 9.83 -13.65 -10.80
C GLU A 79 8.85 -12.49 -10.96
N MET A 80 8.77 -11.65 -9.93
CA MET A 80 7.90 -10.46 -9.86
C MET A 80 8.60 -9.34 -9.10
N VAL A 81 8.32 -8.11 -9.50
CA VAL A 81 8.77 -6.90 -8.80
C VAL A 81 7.56 -6.20 -8.21
N LEU A 82 7.61 -5.93 -6.90
CA LEU A 82 6.57 -5.20 -6.19
C LEU A 82 6.90 -3.72 -6.09
N ILE A 83 5.88 -2.88 -6.29
CA ILE A 83 5.88 -1.48 -5.87
C ILE A 83 4.99 -1.44 -4.64
N VAL A 84 5.58 -1.16 -3.48
CA VAL A 84 4.91 -1.24 -2.19
C VAL A 84 4.97 0.11 -1.51
N ASP A 85 3.82 0.59 -1.05
CA ASP A 85 3.74 1.63 -0.05
C ASP A 85 3.13 0.98 1.23
N PRO A 86 3.95 0.73 2.26
CA PRO A 86 3.47 0.15 3.51
C PRO A 86 2.44 1.01 4.24
N ILE A 87 2.47 2.33 4.05
CA ILE A 87 1.59 3.30 4.71
C ILE A 87 1.34 4.50 3.75
N ASP A 88 0.52 4.30 2.72
CA ASP A 88 0.04 5.42 1.92
C ASP A 88 -0.89 6.26 2.81
N GLY A 89 -0.52 7.53 3.03
CA GLY A 89 -1.18 8.42 3.98
C GLY A 89 -0.64 8.35 5.41
N THR A 90 0.68 8.31 5.59
CA THR A 90 1.35 8.32 6.91
C THR A 90 0.82 9.39 7.87
N ARG A 91 0.56 10.63 7.41
CA ARG A 91 0.07 11.72 8.27
C ARG A 91 -1.32 11.43 8.85
N PRO A 92 -2.35 11.10 8.03
CA PRO A 92 -3.60 10.55 8.53
C PRO A 92 -3.41 9.35 9.47
N ALA A 93 -2.54 8.39 9.15
CA ALA A 93 -2.31 7.22 9.99
C ALA A 93 -1.75 7.58 11.39
N ALA A 94 -0.74 8.45 11.44
CA ALA A 94 -0.16 8.99 12.68
C ALA A 94 -1.18 9.82 13.49
N ALA A 95 -2.12 10.47 12.81
CA ALA A 95 -3.23 11.18 13.45
C ALA A 95 -4.39 10.24 13.89
N GLY A 96 -4.42 8.99 13.43
CA GLY A 96 -5.47 8.01 13.73
C GLY A 96 -6.71 8.13 12.82
N PHE A 97 -6.60 8.83 11.70
CA PHE A 97 -7.64 8.96 10.69
C PHE A 97 -7.68 7.74 9.75
N GLU A 98 -8.81 7.56 9.08
CA GLU A 98 -9.07 6.43 8.17
C GLU A 98 -8.48 6.57 6.77
N MET A 99 -8.04 7.77 6.40
CA MET A 99 -7.50 8.10 5.07
C MET A 99 -6.06 7.60 4.89
N SER A 100 -5.86 6.29 5.07
CA SER A 100 -4.56 5.64 4.91
C SER A 100 -4.71 4.15 4.61
N CYS A 101 -3.84 3.60 3.78
CA CYS A 101 -3.88 2.21 3.35
C CYS A 101 -2.48 1.61 3.18
N VAL A 102 -2.43 0.28 3.05
CA VAL A 102 -1.30 -0.41 2.42
C VAL A 102 -1.62 -0.50 0.93
N SER A 103 -0.67 -0.17 0.07
CA SER A 103 -0.83 -0.23 -1.38
C SER A 103 0.28 -1.07 -2.00
N VAL A 104 -0.08 -2.05 -2.81
CA VAL A 104 0.89 -2.92 -3.50
C VAL A 104 0.49 -3.12 -4.95
N ALA A 105 1.44 -2.95 -5.86
CA ALA A 105 1.32 -3.36 -7.25
C ALA A 105 2.41 -4.38 -7.61
N ALA A 106 2.07 -5.37 -8.41
CA ALA A 106 2.99 -6.39 -8.90
C ALA A 106 3.20 -6.24 -10.41
N VAL A 107 4.46 -6.20 -10.83
CA VAL A 107 4.88 -6.01 -12.22
C VAL A 107 5.87 -7.11 -12.60
N ALA A 108 5.77 -7.63 -13.82
CA ALA A 108 6.76 -8.56 -14.33
C ALA A 108 8.13 -7.85 -14.49
N PRO A 109 9.26 -8.55 -14.28
CA PRO A 109 10.58 -7.97 -14.45
C PRO A 109 10.79 -7.41 -15.86
N SER A 110 11.21 -6.15 -15.94
CA SER A 110 11.50 -5.46 -17.20
C SER A 110 12.52 -4.35 -16.95
N ALA A 111 13.31 -4.03 -17.96
CA ALA A 111 14.28 -2.92 -17.88
C ALA A 111 13.62 -1.54 -17.81
N ALA A 112 12.38 -1.41 -18.30
CA ALA A 112 11.63 -0.15 -18.34
C ALA A 112 10.12 -0.42 -18.17
N PRO A 113 9.67 -0.82 -16.96
CA PRO A 113 8.27 -1.08 -16.70
C PRO A 113 7.43 0.21 -16.82
N THR A 114 6.22 0.06 -17.29
CA THR A 114 5.22 1.12 -17.39
C THR A 114 3.99 0.77 -16.55
N MET A 115 3.09 1.74 -16.33
CA MET A 115 1.78 1.46 -15.73
C MET A 115 0.97 0.41 -16.50
N GLY A 116 1.25 0.25 -17.81
CA GLY A 116 0.63 -0.80 -18.62
C GLY A 116 1.06 -2.20 -18.22
N ASP A 117 2.22 -2.38 -17.58
CA ASP A 117 2.80 -3.69 -17.28
C ASP A 117 2.36 -4.26 -15.93
N VAL A 118 1.59 -3.49 -15.15
CA VAL A 118 1.01 -3.95 -13.88
C VAL A 118 0.13 -5.17 -14.11
N ALA A 119 0.51 -6.27 -13.46
CA ALA A 119 -0.20 -7.55 -13.54
C ALA A 119 -1.31 -7.64 -12.51
N ALA A 120 -1.07 -7.15 -11.29
CA ALA A 120 -2.05 -7.13 -10.21
C ALA A 120 -1.79 -5.96 -9.26
N GLY A 121 -2.82 -5.57 -8.51
CA GLY A 121 -2.70 -4.58 -7.43
C GLY A 121 -3.68 -4.85 -6.31
N VAL A 122 -3.28 -4.54 -5.09
CA VAL A 122 -4.09 -4.65 -3.88
C VAL A 122 -3.93 -3.39 -3.04
N ILE A 123 -5.05 -2.86 -2.59
CA ILE A 123 -5.12 -1.81 -1.58
C ILE A 123 -5.88 -2.37 -0.38
N GLN A 124 -5.34 -2.18 0.81
CA GLN A 124 -6.05 -2.51 2.05
C GLN A 124 -6.09 -1.30 2.99
N GLU A 125 -7.29 -0.87 3.38
CA GLU A 125 -7.46 0.22 4.33
C GLU A 125 -6.85 -0.15 5.68
N LEU A 126 -6.01 0.72 6.25
CA LEU A 126 -5.34 0.43 7.52
C LEU A 126 -6.36 0.34 8.66
N LYS A 127 -7.28 1.29 8.75
CA LYS A 127 -8.24 1.34 9.87
C LYS A 127 -9.35 0.31 9.72
N ASN A 128 -10.12 0.37 8.63
CA ASN A 128 -11.30 -0.49 8.45
C ASN A 128 -10.93 -1.91 8.02
N GLY A 129 -9.83 -2.07 7.28
CA GLY A 129 -9.37 -3.38 6.77
C GLY A 129 -10.04 -3.83 5.48
N ASP A 130 -10.88 -3.00 4.86
CA ASP A 130 -11.50 -3.27 3.57
C ASP A 130 -10.41 -3.42 2.49
N VAL A 131 -10.61 -4.36 1.58
CA VAL A 131 -9.63 -4.80 0.58
C VAL A 131 -10.19 -4.57 -0.82
N PHE A 132 -9.36 -3.99 -1.68
CA PHE A 132 -9.63 -3.71 -3.08
C PHE A 132 -8.52 -4.36 -3.89
N SER A 133 -8.84 -5.36 -4.71
CA SER A 133 -7.88 -6.10 -5.52
C SER A 133 -8.26 -6.06 -7.00
N ALA A 134 -7.26 -5.99 -7.87
CA ALA A 134 -7.45 -6.01 -9.31
C ALA A 134 -6.34 -6.82 -9.98
N GLU A 135 -6.71 -7.50 -11.07
CA GLU A 135 -5.79 -8.28 -11.87
C GLU A 135 -6.02 -8.02 -13.36
N ARG A 136 -4.93 -7.88 -14.09
CA ARG A 136 -4.92 -7.56 -15.52
C ARG A 136 -5.69 -8.63 -16.29
N GLY A 137 -6.75 -8.21 -16.97
CA GLY A 137 -7.61 -9.10 -17.75
C GLY A 137 -8.63 -9.91 -16.93
N ALA A 138 -8.60 -9.84 -15.60
CA ALA A 138 -9.52 -10.55 -14.72
C ALA A 138 -10.50 -9.63 -13.97
N GLY A 139 -10.33 -8.31 -14.08
CA GLY A 139 -11.22 -7.32 -13.45
C GLY A 139 -10.77 -6.99 -12.03
N PHE A 140 -11.72 -6.65 -11.16
CA PHE A 140 -11.47 -6.24 -9.79
C PHE A 140 -12.48 -6.87 -8.80
N ARG A 141 -12.09 -6.93 -7.54
CA ARG A 141 -12.91 -7.38 -6.41
C ARG A 141 -12.72 -6.42 -5.24
N MET A 142 -13.79 -6.19 -4.48
CA MET A 142 -13.76 -5.34 -3.29
C MET A 142 -14.57 -6.02 -2.20
N HIS A 143 -14.02 -6.11 -1.01
CA HIS A 143 -14.70 -6.72 0.13
C HIS A 143 -14.30 -6.05 1.43
N ARG A 144 -15.21 -6.10 2.40
CA ARG A 144 -14.96 -5.65 3.76
C ARG A 144 -13.99 -6.58 4.47
N ALA A 145 -13.42 -6.10 5.58
CA ALA A 145 -12.58 -6.93 6.45
C ALA A 145 -13.28 -8.21 6.95
N ASP A 146 -14.62 -8.22 7.04
CA ASP A 146 -15.42 -9.39 7.41
C ASP A 146 -15.71 -10.37 6.24
N GLY A 147 -15.19 -10.07 5.04
CA GLY A 147 -15.38 -10.85 3.83
C GLY A 147 -16.63 -10.48 3.01
N THR A 148 -17.48 -9.57 3.50
CA THR A 148 -18.68 -9.13 2.77
C THR A 148 -18.28 -8.34 1.53
N ASP A 149 -18.79 -8.73 0.37
CA ASP A 149 -18.50 -8.01 -0.88
C ASP A 149 -19.03 -6.56 -0.83
N LEU A 150 -18.21 -5.62 -1.30
CA LEU A 150 -18.58 -4.23 -1.47
C LEU A 150 -19.18 -4.00 -2.86
N PRO A 151 -20.36 -3.39 -2.98
CA PRO A 151 -20.98 -3.16 -4.28
C PRO A 151 -20.22 -2.09 -5.06
N PHE A 152 -19.81 -2.41 -6.28
CA PHE A 152 -19.33 -1.40 -7.22
C PHE A 152 -20.48 -0.51 -7.70
N ARG A 153 -20.39 0.80 -7.43
CA ARG A 153 -21.41 1.79 -7.78
C ARG A 153 -20.79 2.91 -8.61
N PRO A 154 -20.51 2.67 -9.90
CA PRO A 154 -19.93 3.71 -10.75
C PRO A 154 -20.93 4.85 -10.91
N VAL A 155 -20.47 6.08 -10.73
CA VAL A 155 -21.26 7.27 -11.05
C VAL A 155 -21.09 7.56 -12.54
N ALA A 156 -22.13 7.27 -13.33
CA ALA A 156 -22.15 7.60 -14.75
C ALA A 156 -22.19 9.12 -14.93
N GLY A 157 -21.31 9.65 -15.79
CA GLY A 157 -21.35 11.07 -16.18
C GLY A 157 -20.91 12.03 -15.09
N ALA A 158 -19.80 11.73 -14.39
CA ALA A 158 -19.12 12.74 -13.57
C ALA A 158 -18.65 13.89 -14.48
N ALA A 159 -19.54 14.85 -14.69
CA ALA A 159 -19.21 16.07 -15.39
C ALA A 159 -18.12 16.77 -14.58
N LEU A 160 -17.13 17.37 -15.25
CA LEU A 160 -16.02 18.02 -14.54
C LEU A 160 -16.56 19.11 -13.59
N GLU A 161 -17.69 19.71 -13.93
CA GLU A 161 -18.40 20.70 -13.09
C GLU A 161 -18.94 20.14 -11.76
N SER A 162 -19.08 18.81 -11.65
CA SER A 162 -19.57 18.13 -10.44
C SER A 162 -18.45 17.71 -9.48
N LEU A 163 -17.19 17.87 -9.87
CA LEU A 163 -16.04 17.60 -8.99
C LEU A 163 -15.90 18.70 -7.93
N PHE A 164 -15.88 18.29 -6.67
CA PHE A 164 -15.46 19.16 -5.57
C PHE A 164 -14.02 18.84 -5.20
N TRP A 165 -13.16 19.86 -5.21
CA TRP A 165 -11.75 19.73 -4.84
C TRP A 165 -11.56 20.12 -3.39
N THR A 166 -10.93 19.25 -2.60
CA THR A 166 -10.44 19.59 -1.27
C THR A 166 -8.96 19.97 -1.37
N LEU A 167 -8.55 21.04 -0.70
CA LEU A 167 -7.16 21.46 -0.60
C LEU A 167 -6.76 21.47 0.88
N GLY A 168 -5.74 20.70 1.23
CA GLY A 168 -5.19 20.65 2.59
C GLY A 168 -4.02 21.63 2.75
N PHE A 169 -4.07 22.50 3.76
CA PHE A 169 -2.93 23.32 4.15
C PHE A 169 -2.06 22.56 5.16
N ARG A 170 -0.74 22.53 4.95
CA ARG A 170 0.23 22.01 5.93
C ARG A 170 0.27 22.99 7.11
N GLY A 171 -0.42 22.68 8.19
CA GLY A 171 -0.20 23.31 9.49
C GLY A 171 1.21 22.95 9.97
N ARG A 172 2.08 23.95 10.09
CA ARG A 172 3.38 23.80 10.76
C ARG A 172 3.19 23.85 12.26
#